data_AF-K8GHP5-F1
#
_entry.id   AF-K8GHP5-F1
#
_cell.length_a   1.000
_cell.length_b   1.000
_cell.length_c   1.000
_cell.angle_alpha   90.00
_cell.angle_beta   90.00
_cell.angle_gamma   90.00
#
_symmetry.space_group_name_H-M   'P 1'
#
loop_
_entity.id
_entity.type
_entity.pdbx_description
1 polymer ?
#
loop_
_entity_poly.entity_id
_entity_poly.type
_entity_poly.pdbx_seq_one_letter_code
_entity_poly.pdbx_strand_id
1 'polypeptide(L)'
;MVGQATNANLVEQPSFSDPTTMELSADKPTSGAKAVSIPAEKDAIRTSLRASTLDGVFAAIFSNAVGGVLLSNFLVELHATPTQIGMLASIPMLANLTQPIGALLGDRTTSRHWYCFWVYAPSRLLWLVLAISILLTPWLGFDTETLILLTLAIVFTTHFVGALGSASWLSWLATLVPRRLRGRYFGIRNSAASLTNLLSVPLLGWLVSSWYGGSIQGYGLVISFGVIAGLVSLGFQFLMVDVNPQVQRKEAGAGSQKDFRLEELEARCQQSRETNQEIGDQGSGMDSPQSPTPNLSPSSSLPNSQSPILNPQRPITQPLSSALSSLPFSLLQDSNFLCFLLYFGLWMFAVNLSAPFFNLYLLDSLHVDLRWVTIYNSLQAGANLVMLVVWGKLADRVGNRPLLLGIGILVAITPLFWLSTGENTLSLWILFPALHLLAGGTWAAIDLCNNNLQLGVAPVRNQATYFAIAAAVSGVCGALGTTAGGLLVEYANYGGIPGLFALSGVVRLGALLPLVLVHEQRGQSFRQMMRTLFPEQNASAEVDQANKICKDPLDE
;
A
#
# COMPACT_ATOMS: atom_id res chain seq x y z
N MET A 1 19.82 8.75 34.43
CA MET A 1 20.68 8.18 35.49
C MET A 1 20.05 6.89 35.99
N VAL A 2 20.90 5.96 36.39
CA VAL A 2 20.71 4.52 36.65
C VAL A 2 19.80 4.23 37.86
N GLY A 3 19.13 3.06 37.84
CA GLY A 3 18.63 2.34 39.04
C GLY A 3 17.41 1.45 38.76
N GLN A 4 17.60 0.18 38.36
CA GLN A 4 17.41 -1.06 39.15
C GLN A 4 15.96 -1.31 39.62
N ALA A 5 15.24 -2.28 39.05
CA ALA A 5 15.25 -3.74 39.31
C ALA A 5 14.14 -4.17 40.27
N THR A 6 13.22 -5.02 39.80
CA THR A 6 12.47 -5.99 40.61
C THR A 6 12.21 -7.23 39.75
N ASN A 7 12.46 -8.37 40.37
CA ASN A 7 12.41 -9.74 39.83
C ASN A 7 11.38 -10.52 40.67
N ALA A 8 10.99 -11.71 40.19
CA ALA A 8 10.07 -12.72 40.79
C ALA A 8 8.61 -12.63 40.26
N ASN A 9 7.92 -13.70 39.83
CA ASN A 9 8.09 -15.14 40.10
C ASN A 9 7.68 -16.02 38.91
N LEU A 10 8.39 -17.14 38.81
CA LEU A 10 8.15 -18.30 37.94
C LEU A 10 7.00 -19.16 38.51
N VAL A 11 6.20 -19.75 37.63
CA VAL A 11 5.35 -20.91 37.95
C VAL A 11 5.90 -22.10 37.16
N GLU A 12 6.28 -23.13 37.89
CA GLU A 12 6.78 -24.43 37.41
C GLU A 12 5.70 -25.19 36.65
N GLN A 13 6.10 -25.91 35.59
CA GLN A 13 5.30 -26.99 35.00
C GLN A 13 6.10 -28.31 35.08
N PRO A 14 5.44 -29.44 35.35
CA PRO A 14 6.12 -30.70 35.67
C PRO A 14 6.59 -31.45 34.42
N SER A 15 7.71 -32.14 34.60
CA SER A 15 8.30 -33.12 33.69
C SER A 15 7.45 -34.39 33.57
N PHE A 16 7.19 -34.82 32.34
CA PHE A 16 6.78 -36.19 32.03
C PHE A 16 7.55 -36.72 30.82
N SER A 17 7.92 -37.99 30.97
CA SER A 17 8.83 -38.85 30.21
C SER A 17 8.37 -39.19 28.78
N ASP A 18 9.36 -39.43 27.90
CA ASP A 18 9.21 -40.16 26.63
C ASP A 18 8.46 -41.49 26.80
N PRO A 19 7.65 -41.86 25.80
CA PRO A 19 8.01 -43.07 25.04
C PRO A 19 7.73 -42.98 23.52
N THR A 20 8.72 -43.45 22.76
CA THR A 20 8.58 -44.35 21.59
C THR A 20 7.94 -43.81 20.31
N THR A 21 8.83 -43.43 19.37
CA THR A 21 8.77 -43.62 17.91
C THR A 21 7.44 -44.09 17.29
N MET A 22 6.80 -43.18 16.55
CA MET A 22 6.03 -43.50 15.36
C MET A 22 6.30 -42.38 14.33
N GLU A 23 7.24 -42.63 13.41
CA GLU A 23 7.50 -41.77 12.26
C GLU A 23 6.23 -41.70 11.40
N LEU A 24 5.44 -40.64 11.57
CA LEU A 24 4.56 -40.17 10.50
C LEU A 24 5.43 -39.30 9.58
N SER A 25 5.73 -39.85 8.41
CA SER A 25 6.36 -39.16 7.30
C SER A 25 5.57 -37.89 6.96
N ALA A 26 6.02 -36.75 7.50
CA ALA A 26 5.56 -35.43 7.09
C ALA A 26 6.03 -35.21 5.66
N ASP A 27 5.09 -35.34 4.74
CA ASP A 27 5.25 -35.02 3.34
C ASP A 27 5.81 -33.59 3.24
N LYS A 28 7.04 -33.47 2.75
CA LYS A 28 7.68 -32.17 2.51
C LYS A 28 6.81 -31.46 1.46
N PRO A 29 6.39 -30.21 1.69
CA PRO A 29 5.79 -29.43 0.61
C PRO A 29 6.84 -29.26 -0.49
N THR A 30 6.66 -29.98 -1.60
CA THR A 30 7.42 -29.85 -2.82
C THR A 30 7.04 -28.53 -3.51
N SER A 31 8.05 -27.88 -4.08
CA SER A 31 7.96 -26.71 -4.95
C SER A 31 7.38 -25.41 -4.36
N GLY A 32 8.08 -24.85 -3.37
CA GLY A 32 8.06 -23.40 -3.14
C GLY A 32 9.17 -22.74 -3.95
N ALA A 33 8.83 -22.00 -5.02
CA ALA A 33 9.78 -21.22 -5.83
C ALA A 33 10.83 -20.54 -4.94
N LYS A 34 12.09 -20.99 -5.04
CA LYS A 34 13.23 -20.38 -4.35
C LYS A 34 13.35 -18.95 -4.86
N ALA A 35 12.95 -17.99 -4.02
CA ALA A 35 13.24 -16.60 -4.27
C ALA A 35 14.75 -16.45 -4.47
N VAL A 36 15.15 -15.75 -5.53
CA VAL A 36 16.54 -15.32 -5.75
C VAL A 36 16.98 -14.54 -4.51
N SER A 37 17.66 -15.21 -3.59
CA SER A 37 18.22 -14.61 -2.39
C SER A 37 19.63 -14.15 -2.73
N ILE A 38 19.89 -12.85 -2.59
CA ILE A 38 21.21 -12.25 -2.80
C ILE A 38 22.23 -12.98 -1.91
N PRO A 39 23.42 -13.34 -2.41
CA PRO A 39 24.53 -13.79 -1.58
C PRO A 39 25.13 -12.59 -0.83
N ALA A 40 24.33 -11.94 0.02
CA ALA A 40 24.78 -10.88 0.91
C ALA A 40 24.97 -11.47 2.30
N GLU A 41 26.10 -11.14 2.93
CA GLU A 41 26.35 -11.49 4.31
C GLU A 41 25.22 -10.97 5.21
N LYS A 42 24.81 -11.77 6.21
CA LYS A 42 23.67 -11.44 7.08
C LYS A 42 23.78 -10.05 7.70
N ASP A 43 25.00 -9.62 7.99
CA ASP A 43 25.30 -8.30 8.54
C ASP A 43 25.09 -7.17 7.53
N ALA A 44 25.40 -7.38 6.26
CA ALA A 44 25.12 -6.41 5.18
C ALA A 44 23.60 -6.20 5.01
N ILE A 45 22.81 -7.27 5.11
CA ILE A 45 21.34 -7.18 5.10
C ILE A 45 20.85 -6.39 6.32
N ARG A 46 21.35 -6.70 7.52
CA ARG A 46 20.94 -6.00 8.76
C ARG A 46 21.26 -4.50 8.70
N THR A 47 22.43 -4.14 8.19
CA THR A 47 22.85 -2.75 7.98
C THR A 47 21.94 -2.07 6.95
N SER A 48 21.62 -2.73 5.84
CA SER A 48 20.69 -2.21 4.83
C SER A 48 19.30 -1.94 5.38
N LEU A 49 18.76 -2.83 6.21
CA LEU A 49 17.43 -2.66 6.81
C LEU A 49 17.38 -1.47 7.78
N ARG A 50 18.45 -1.26 8.56
CA ARG A 50 18.60 -0.08 9.42
C ARG A 50 18.73 1.20 8.59
N ALA A 51 19.59 1.19 7.57
CA ALA A 51 19.78 2.31 6.66
C ALA A 51 18.47 2.69 5.95
N SER A 52 17.71 1.71 5.45
CA SER A 52 16.40 1.95 4.82
C SER A 52 15.33 2.49 5.80
N THR A 53 15.45 2.17 7.09
CA THR A 53 14.57 2.75 8.11
C THR A 53 14.90 4.23 8.33
N LEU A 54 16.21 4.57 8.42
CA LEU A 54 16.66 5.96 8.54
C LEU A 54 16.38 6.77 7.27
N ASP A 55 16.59 6.20 6.08
CA ASP A 55 16.15 6.76 4.80
C ASP A 55 14.65 7.14 4.86
N GLY A 56 13.80 6.24 5.34
CA GLY A 56 12.37 6.50 5.50
C GLY A 56 12.05 7.67 6.44
N VAL A 57 12.77 7.79 7.57
CA VAL A 57 12.60 8.91 8.52
C VAL A 57 12.98 10.24 7.88
N PHE A 58 14.17 10.33 7.27
CA PHE A 58 14.62 11.58 6.65
C PHE A 58 13.81 11.94 5.39
N ALA A 59 13.37 10.94 4.62
CA ALA A 59 12.45 11.14 3.50
C ALA A 59 11.10 11.68 3.98
N ALA A 60 10.57 11.19 5.11
CA ALA A 60 9.34 11.70 5.70
C ALA A 60 9.46 13.17 6.13
N ILE A 61 10.59 13.55 6.75
CA ILE A 61 10.87 14.96 7.10
C ILE A 61 10.89 15.84 5.83
N PHE A 62 11.57 15.41 4.78
CA PHE A 62 11.57 16.11 3.49
C PHE A 62 10.14 16.26 2.95
N SER A 63 9.37 15.17 2.87
CA SER A 63 8.00 15.18 2.37
C SER A 63 7.06 16.09 3.18
N ASN A 64 7.24 16.15 4.51
CA ASN A 64 6.46 17.04 5.38
C ASN A 64 6.85 18.52 5.21
N ALA A 65 8.12 18.80 4.93
CA ALA A 65 8.60 20.17 4.71
C ALA A 65 8.14 20.76 3.36
N VAL A 66 8.07 19.93 2.32
CA VAL A 66 7.75 20.36 0.95
C VAL A 66 6.34 19.99 0.50
N GLY A 67 5.45 19.60 1.42
CA GLY A 67 4.13 19.10 1.06
C GLY A 67 3.10 19.24 2.18
N GLY A 68 1.98 18.52 2.01
CA GLY A 68 0.92 18.43 3.02
C GLY A 68 0.36 19.78 3.44
N VAL A 69 0.11 19.92 4.75
CA VAL A 69 -0.49 21.13 5.34
C VAL A 69 0.41 22.35 5.26
N LEU A 70 1.75 22.19 5.33
CA LEU A 70 2.67 23.32 5.27
C LEU A 70 2.66 23.98 3.90
N LEU A 71 2.80 23.18 2.82
CA LEU A 71 2.75 23.74 1.47
C LEU A 71 1.37 24.31 1.13
N SER A 72 0.30 23.69 1.65
CA SER A 72 -1.06 24.22 1.50
C SER A 72 -1.19 25.59 2.19
N ASN A 73 -0.68 25.74 3.41
CA ASN A 73 -0.70 27.02 4.11
C ASN A 73 0.17 28.08 3.46
N PHE A 74 1.33 27.70 2.90
CA PHE A 74 2.14 28.60 2.11
C PHE A 74 1.35 29.19 0.94
N LEU A 75 0.62 28.35 0.19
CA LEU A 75 -0.22 28.83 -0.90
C LEU A 75 -1.39 29.70 -0.39
N VAL A 76 -2.01 29.38 0.75
CA VAL A 76 -3.07 30.20 1.36
C VAL A 76 -2.54 31.57 1.77
N GLU A 77 -1.35 31.66 2.37
CA GLU A 77 -0.71 32.94 2.71
C GLU A 77 -0.33 33.78 1.47
N LEU A 78 -0.11 33.11 0.34
CA LEU A 78 0.03 33.76 -0.97
C LEU A 78 -1.33 34.05 -1.63
N HIS A 79 -2.45 33.88 -0.93
CA HIS A 79 -3.81 34.09 -1.47
C HIS A 79 -4.10 33.23 -2.70
N ALA A 80 -3.58 32.00 -2.74
CA ALA A 80 -3.86 31.06 -3.82
C ALA A 80 -5.35 30.70 -3.84
N THR A 81 -5.88 30.55 -5.05
CA THR A 81 -7.30 30.26 -5.23
C THR A 81 -7.61 28.78 -4.90
N PRO A 82 -8.87 28.45 -4.58
CA PRO A 82 -9.29 27.06 -4.37
C PRO A 82 -8.96 26.14 -5.55
N THR A 83 -9.03 26.63 -6.79
CA THR A 83 -8.63 25.87 -7.98
C THR A 83 -7.13 25.56 -7.97
N GLN A 84 -6.27 26.51 -7.60
CA GLN A 84 -4.82 26.29 -7.50
C GLN A 84 -4.47 25.25 -6.40
N ILE A 85 -5.22 25.24 -5.30
CA ILE A 85 -5.07 24.27 -4.22
C ILE A 85 -5.57 22.87 -4.67
N GLY A 86 -6.66 22.83 -5.43
CA GLY A 86 -7.14 21.62 -6.10
C GLY A 86 -6.12 21.04 -7.09
N MET A 87 -5.42 21.90 -7.84
CA MET A 87 -4.33 21.53 -8.74
C MET A 87 -3.11 20.98 -7.97
N LEU A 88 -2.71 21.64 -6.87
CA LEU A 88 -1.65 21.15 -5.99
C LEU A 88 -1.91 19.70 -5.57
N ALA A 89 -3.16 19.38 -5.22
CA ALA A 89 -3.57 18.05 -4.79
C ALA A 89 -3.76 17.04 -5.94
N SER A 90 -4.12 17.48 -7.16
CA SER A 90 -4.32 16.58 -8.30
C SER A 90 -3.00 16.06 -8.89
N ILE A 91 -1.94 16.87 -8.83
CA ILE A 91 -0.64 16.58 -9.45
C ILE A 91 -0.06 15.21 -9.00
N PRO A 92 0.07 14.90 -7.69
CA PRO A 92 0.61 13.61 -7.25
C PRO A 92 -0.20 12.42 -7.74
N MET A 93 -1.51 12.60 -7.89
CA MET A 93 -2.42 11.54 -8.32
C MET A 93 -2.22 11.18 -9.78
N LEU A 94 -2.00 12.17 -10.64
CA LEU A 94 -1.67 11.97 -12.05
C LEU A 94 -0.25 11.44 -12.25
N ALA A 95 0.69 11.87 -11.40
CA ALA A 95 2.06 11.36 -11.43
C ALA A 95 2.13 9.84 -11.19
N ASN A 96 1.15 9.24 -10.50
CA ASN A 96 1.10 7.79 -10.32
C ASN A 96 1.03 7.01 -11.64
N LEU A 97 0.51 7.61 -12.72
CA LEU A 97 0.46 6.99 -14.04
C LEU A 97 1.85 6.77 -14.67
N THR A 98 2.89 7.46 -14.19
CA THR A 98 4.26 7.31 -14.71
C THR A 98 5.06 6.23 -13.98
N GLN A 99 4.57 5.71 -12.84
CA GLN A 99 5.27 4.69 -12.07
C GLN A 99 5.62 3.42 -12.87
N PRO A 100 4.74 2.87 -13.74
CA PRO A 100 5.08 1.70 -14.56
C PRO A 100 6.25 1.96 -15.52
N ILE A 101 6.34 3.19 -16.05
CA ILE A 101 7.46 3.62 -16.91
C ILE A 101 8.75 3.61 -16.08
N GLY A 102 8.69 4.13 -14.86
CA GLY A 102 9.78 4.10 -13.89
C GLY A 102 10.30 2.69 -13.60
N ALA A 103 9.39 1.73 -13.36
CA ALA A 103 9.76 0.33 -13.15
C ALA A 103 10.52 -0.25 -14.36
N LEU A 104 10.03 -0.01 -15.58
CA LEU A 104 10.66 -0.48 -16.82
C LEU A 104 12.04 0.12 -17.06
N LEU A 105 12.22 1.41 -16.75
CA LEU A 105 13.52 2.09 -16.86
C LEU A 105 14.50 1.58 -15.81
N GLY A 106 14.04 1.42 -14.56
CA GLY A 106 14.86 0.89 -13.47
C GLY A 106 15.32 -0.54 -13.70
N ASP A 107 14.50 -1.40 -14.31
CA ASP A 107 14.88 -2.78 -14.61
C ASP A 107 15.94 -2.89 -15.72
N ARG A 108 16.14 -1.82 -16.50
CA ARG A 108 17.19 -1.73 -17.53
C ARG A 108 18.51 -1.25 -16.97
N THR A 109 18.58 -0.74 -15.75
CA THR A 109 19.86 -0.28 -15.17
C THR A 109 20.66 -1.43 -14.57
N THR A 110 21.94 -1.18 -14.31
CA THR A 110 22.85 -2.14 -13.67
C THR A 110 22.92 -1.98 -12.14
N SER A 111 22.37 -0.89 -11.62
CA SER A 111 22.44 -0.50 -10.21
C SER A 111 21.15 0.20 -9.80
N ARG A 112 20.54 -0.25 -8.70
CA ARG A 112 19.37 0.42 -8.10
C ARG A 112 19.80 1.70 -7.38
N HIS A 113 21.00 1.75 -6.80
CA HIS A 113 21.56 2.95 -6.17
C HIS A 113 21.58 4.13 -7.14
N TRP A 114 22.27 3.97 -8.27
CA TRP A 114 22.46 5.04 -9.23
C TRP A 114 21.14 5.46 -9.88
N TYR A 115 20.26 4.50 -10.17
CA TYR A 115 18.95 4.82 -10.70
C TYR A 115 18.14 5.69 -9.73
N CYS A 116 18.02 5.29 -8.46
CA CYS A 116 17.28 6.06 -7.46
C CYS A 116 17.92 7.43 -7.21
N PHE A 117 19.26 7.50 -7.17
CA PHE A 117 19.98 8.75 -6.99
C PHE A 117 19.69 9.75 -8.12
N TRP A 118 19.81 9.34 -9.39
CA TRP A 118 19.57 10.23 -10.53
C TRP A 118 18.12 10.66 -10.69
N VAL A 119 17.18 9.91 -10.12
CA VAL A 119 15.77 10.31 -10.07
C VAL A 119 15.51 11.27 -8.90
N TYR A 120 15.88 10.88 -7.68
CA TYR A 120 15.48 11.62 -6.50
C TYR A 120 16.35 12.84 -6.20
N ALA A 121 17.64 12.84 -6.53
CA ALA A 121 18.52 13.98 -6.26
C ALA A 121 18.06 15.24 -7.03
N PRO A 122 17.80 15.20 -8.35
CA PRO A 122 17.25 16.36 -9.04
C PRO A 122 15.87 16.77 -8.48
N SER A 123 14.98 15.82 -8.19
CA SER A 123 13.67 16.13 -7.62
C SER A 123 13.76 16.86 -6.27
N ARG A 124 14.77 16.56 -5.45
CA ARG A 124 14.99 17.18 -4.14
C ARG A 124 15.66 18.54 -4.29
N LEU A 125 16.65 18.66 -5.19
CA LEU A 125 17.38 19.92 -5.42
C LEU A 125 16.52 21.00 -6.08
N LEU A 126 15.50 20.64 -6.86
CA LEU A 126 14.55 21.61 -7.43
C LEU A 126 13.83 22.44 -6.37
N TRP A 127 13.57 21.88 -5.18
CA TRP A 127 12.97 22.62 -4.07
C TRP A 127 13.87 23.73 -3.52
N LEU A 128 15.18 23.65 -3.74
CA LEU A 128 16.11 24.71 -3.36
C LEU A 128 15.85 25.98 -4.19
N VAL A 129 15.38 25.85 -5.43
CA VAL A 129 14.98 27.00 -6.26
C VAL A 129 13.87 27.78 -5.57
N LEU A 130 12.80 27.09 -5.13
CA LEU A 130 11.71 27.72 -4.39
C LEU A 130 12.19 28.33 -3.07
N ALA A 131 13.01 27.61 -2.31
CA ALA A 131 13.56 28.11 -1.05
C ALA A 131 14.37 29.41 -1.25
N ILE A 132 15.24 29.44 -2.26
CA ILE A 132 16.02 30.63 -2.60
C ILE A 132 15.10 31.77 -3.06
N SER A 133 14.13 31.50 -3.95
CA SER A 133 13.17 32.51 -4.40
C SER A 133 12.41 33.15 -3.23
N ILE A 134 11.93 32.34 -2.27
CA ILE A 134 11.26 32.82 -1.06
C ILE A 134 12.20 33.68 -0.21
N LEU A 135 13.43 33.21 0.05
CA LEU A 135 14.39 33.92 0.89
C LEU A 135 14.90 35.22 0.25
N LEU A 136 14.97 35.27 -1.08
CA LEU A 136 15.37 36.47 -1.84
C LEU A 136 14.20 37.43 -2.10
N THR A 137 12.96 37.06 -1.80
CA THR A 137 11.76 37.90 -2.02
C THR A 137 11.87 39.30 -1.42
N PRO A 138 12.40 39.51 -0.19
CA PRO A 138 12.56 40.85 0.37
C PRO A 138 13.51 41.78 -0.41
N TRP A 139 14.42 41.21 -1.21
CA TRP A 139 15.41 41.96 -1.98
C TRP A 139 15.05 42.10 -3.46
N LEU A 140 14.52 41.03 -4.07
CA LEU A 140 14.19 40.97 -5.48
C LEU A 140 12.72 41.33 -5.79
N GLY A 141 11.86 41.36 -4.76
CA GLY A 141 10.46 41.75 -4.91
C GLY A 141 9.63 40.78 -5.72
N PHE A 142 9.87 39.47 -5.61
CA PHE A 142 9.05 38.45 -6.31
C PHE A 142 7.58 38.58 -5.92
N ASP A 143 6.75 38.72 -6.95
CA ASP A 143 5.31 38.78 -6.86
C ASP A 143 4.69 37.43 -6.47
N THR A 144 3.58 37.51 -5.75
CA THR A 144 2.86 36.38 -5.16
C THR A 144 2.45 35.33 -6.21
N GLU A 145 1.97 35.78 -7.37
CA GLU A 145 1.58 34.90 -8.47
C GLU A 145 2.77 34.11 -9.02
N THR A 146 3.94 34.75 -9.15
CA THR A 146 5.18 34.09 -9.56
C THR A 146 5.57 32.99 -8.57
N LEU A 147 5.44 33.21 -7.26
CA LEU A 147 5.72 32.18 -6.26
C LEU A 147 4.74 31.01 -6.33
N ILE A 148 3.44 31.26 -6.52
CA ILE A 148 2.42 30.20 -6.70
C ILE A 148 2.74 29.34 -7.93
N LEU A 149 2.97 29.98 -9.08
CA LEU A 149 3.29 29.28 -10.33
C LEU A 149 4.58 28.47 -10.22
N LEU A 150 5.61 29.04 -9.58
CA LEU A 150 6.87 28.35 -9.32
C LEU A 150 6.65 27.12 -8.43
N THR A 151 5.86 27.24 -7.36
CA THR A 151 5.50 26.11 -6.50
C THR A 151 4.78 25.01 -7.27
N LEU A 152 3.74 25.35 -8.04
CA LEU A 152 2.99 24.36 -8.84
C LEU A 152 3.88 23.68 -9.88
N ALA A 153 4.77 24.42 -10.55
CA ALA A 153 5.72 23.87 -11.52
C ALA A 153 6.73 22.92 -10.87
N ILE A 154 7.24 23.25 -9.67
CA ILE A 154 8.15 22.39 -8.91
C ILE A 154 7.41 21.14 -8.43
N VAL A 155 6.20 21.27 -7.87
CA VAL A 155 5.38 20.12 -7.45
C VAL A 155 5.13 19.20 -8.65
N PHE A 156 4.70 19.75 -9.79
CA PHE A 156 4.50 18.99 -11.03
C PHE A 156 5.76 18.21 -11.41
N THR A 157 6.88 18.91 -11.55
CA THR A 157 8.13 18.29 -12.01
C THR A 157 8.63 17.24 -11.02
N THR A 158 8.63 17.55 -9.72
CA THR A 158 9.18 16.67 -8.70
C THR A 158 8.33 15.43 -8.45
N HIS A 159 7.00 15.52 -8.53
CA HIS A 159 6.13 14.35 -8.43
C HIS A 159 6.26 13.43 -9.66
N PHE A 160 6.30 13.98 -10.88
CA PHE A 160 6.46 13.18 -12.10
C PHE A 160 7.83 12.48 -12.15
N VAL A 161 8.90 13.20 -11.80
CA VAL A 161 10.25 12.62 -11.71
C VAL A 161 10.30 11.58 -10.58
N GLY A 162 9.84 11.92 -9.38
CA GLY A 162 9.86 11.02 -8.22
C GLY A 162 9.05 9.74 -8.41
N ALA A 163 7.95 9.81 -9.18
CA ALA A 163 7.14 8.65 -9.54
C ALA A 163 7.95 7.62 -10.35
N LEU A 164 8.91 8.04 -11.19
CA LEU A 164 9.80 7.13 -11.92
C LEU A 164 10.66 6.26 -10.97
N GLY A 165 11.06 6.81 -9.82
CA GLY A 165 11.90 6.12 -8.84
C GLY A 165 11.12 5.20 -7.89
N SER A 166 9.84 5.53 -7.64
CA SER A 166 9.05 4.93 -6.55
C SER A 166 8.90 3.41 -6.65
N ALA A 167 8.52 2.92 -7.84
CA ALA A 167 8.34 1.49 -8.10
C ALA A 167 9.68 0.72 -7.98
N SER A 168 10.76 1.34 -8.46
CA SER A 168 12.11 0.77 -8.39
C SER A 168 12.63 0.67 -6.95
N TRP A 169 12.43 1.71 -6.14
CA TRP A 169 12.80 1.71 -4.73
C TRP A 169 12.00 0.65 -3.95
N LEU A 170 10.69 0.52 -4.21
CA LEU A 170 9.85 -0.47 -3.55
C LEU A 170 10.28 -1.91 -3.91
N SER A 171 10.57 -2.17 -5.19
CA SER A 171 11.09 -3.47 -5.65
C SER A 171 12.45 -3.80 -5.05
N TRP A 172 13.33 -2.81 -4.94
CA TRP A 172 14.65 -2.96 -4.33
C TRP A 172 14.53 -3.32 -2.84
N LEU A 173 13.69 -2.60 -2.08
CA LEU A 173 13.44 -2.92 -0.68
C LEU A 173 12.81 -4.30 -0.49
N ALA A 174 11.84 -4.67 -1.34
CA ALA A 174 11.18 -5.98 -1.28
C ALA A 174 12.14 -7.15 -1.51
N THR A 175 13.21 -6.92 -2.27
CA THR A 175 14.30 -7.88 -2.48
C THR A 175 15.18 -8.03 -1.24
N LEU A 176 15.52 -6.92 -0.58
CA LEU A 176 16.39 -6.92 0.60
C LEU A 176 15.73 -7.55 1.83
N VAL A 177 14.41 -7.44 1.98
CA VAL A 177 13.69 -7.91 3.17
C VAL A 177 13.37 -9.41 3.09
N PRO A 178 13.93 -10.25 3.99
CA PRO A 178 13.66 -11.69 4.00
C PRO A 178 12.19 -12.01 4.23
N ARG A 179 11.63 -12.97 3.48
CA ARG A 179 10.19 -13.33 3.50
C ARG A 179 9.61 -13.54 4.91
N ARG A 180 10.35 -14.22 5.80
CA ARG A 180 9.92 -14.52 7.18
C ARG A 180 9.79 -13.29 8.09
N LEU A 181 10.46 -12.19 7.76
CA LEU A 181 10.55 -10.99 8.60
C LEU A 181 9.82 -9.78 8.00
N ARG A 182 9.21 -9.91 6.80
CA ARG A 182 8.58 -8.80 6.08
C ARG A 182 7.57 -8.03 6.93
N GLY A 183 6.57 -8.71 7.50
CA GLY A 183 5.54 -8.06 8.31
C GLY A 183 6.11 -7.27 9.49
N ARG A 184 7.04 -7.87 10.27
CA ARG A 184 7.68 -7.21 11.41
C ARG A 184 8.53 -6.02 10.98
N TYR A 185 9.33 -6.16 9.93
CA TYR A 185 10.19 -5.08 9.43
C TYR A 185 9.36 -3.90 8.90
N PHE A 186 8.41 -4.16 8.00
CA PHE A 186 7.56 -3.11 7.44
C PHE A 186 6.67 -2.46 8.51
N GLY A 187 6.21 -3.21 9.51
CA GLY A 187 5.55 -2.65 10.68
C GLY A 187 6.44 -1.65 11.42
N ILE A 188 7.66 -2.03 11.81
CA ILE A 188 8.60 -1.13 12.51
C ILE A 188 8.94 0.09 11.65
N ARG A 189 9.23 -0.12 10.35
CA ARG A 189 9.58 0.97 9.43
C ARG A 189 8.42 1.95 9.25
N ASN A 190 7.20 1.45 9.08
CA ASN A 190 6.02 2.31 8.93
C ASN A 190 5.68 3.02 10.25
N SER A 191 5.85 2.38 11.40
CA SER A 191 5.72 3.04 12.71
C SER A 191 6.75 4.16 12.88
N ALA A 192 8.00 3.95 12.44
CA ALA A 192 9.04 4.99 12.48
C ALA A 192 8.63 6.20 11.63
N ALA A 193 8.18 5.99 10.39
CA ALA A 193 7.69 7.07 9.53
C ALA A 193 6.46 7.79 10.12
N SER A 194 5.52 7.04 10.71
CA SER A 194 4.33 7.61 11.35
C SER A 194 4.68 8.45 12.57
N LEU A 195 5.63 7.99 13.39
CA LEU A 195 6.16 8.75 14.53
C LEU A 195 6.91 10.01 14.05
N THR A 196 7.65 9.92 12.96
CA THR A 196 8.26 11.09 12.32
C THR A 196 7.20 12.11 11.93
N ASN A 197 6.12 11.70 11.25
CA ASN A 197 5.04 12.61 10.89
C ASN A 197 4.39 13.26 12.11
N LEU A 198 4.10 12.46 13.15
CA LEU A 198 3.51 12.91 14.40
C LEU A 198 4.33 14.02 15.08
N LEU A 199 5.66 13.95 15.00
CA LEU A 199 6.57 14.89 15.67
C LEU A 199 7.04 16.04 14.76
N SER A 200 7.36 15.75 13.50
CA SER A 200 7.97 16.73 12.60
C SER A 200 6.95 17.74 12.09
N VAL A 201 5.71 17.35 11.81
CA VAL A 201 4.72 18.27 11.22
C VAL A 201 4.43 19.46 12.15
N PRO A 202 4.15 19.29 13.46
CA PRO A 202 3.95 20.40 14.39
C PRO A 202 5.23 21.20 14.61
N LEU A 203 6.39 20.54 14.67
CA LEU A 203 7.68 21.22 14.85
C LEU A 203 7.98 22.16 13.67
N LEU A 204 7.77 21.68 12.44
CA LEU A 204 7.93 22.49 11.24
C LEU A 204 6.89 23.61 11.18
N GLY A 205 5.62 23.33 11.52
CA GLY A 205 4.56 24.35 11.58
C GLY A 205 4.86 25.46 12.60
N TRP A 206 5.37 25.09 13.78
CA TRP A 206 5.84 26.04 14.78
C TRP A 206 7.04 26.86 14.30
N LEU A 207 7.99 26.23 13.59
CA LEU A 207 9.15 26.91 13.03
C LEU A 207 8.75 27.97 11.99
N VAL A 208 7.80 27.66 11.09
CA VAL A 208 7.24 28.64 10.14
C VAL A 208 6.58 29.79 10.89
N SER A 209 5.68 29.47 11.82
CA SER A 209 4.81 30.45 12.46
C SER A 209 5.50 31.33 13.50
N SER A 210 6.70 30.96 13.94
CA SER A 210 7.47 31.69 14.96
C SER A 210 8.66 32.44 14.37
N TRP A 211 8.83 32.39 13.05
CA TRP A 211 9.97 33.01 12.38
C TRP A 211 9.87 34.54 12.41
N TYR A 212 10.95 35.21 12.85
CA TYR A 212 10.98 36.67 13.02
C TYR A 212 10.82 37.43 11.70
N GLY A 213 11.23 36.84 10.57
CA GLY A 213 11.13 37.42 9.24
C GLY A 213 9.75 37.27 8.59
N GLY A 214 8.75 36.78 9.32
CA GLY A 214 7.43 36.45 8.81
C GLY A 214 7.32 34.99 8.35
N SER A 215 6.08 34.50 8.28
CA SER A 215 5.73 33.12 7.94
C SER A 215 6.21 32.71 6.55
N ILE A 216 6.05 33.59 5.55
CA ILE A 216 6.55 33.39 4.17
C ILE A 216 8.04 33.02 4.17
N GLN A 217 8.88 33.81 4.84
CA GLN A 217 10.33 33.51 4.95
C GLN A 217 10.60 32.23 5.75
N GLY A 218 9.76 31.95 6.75
CA GLY A 218 9.79 30.71 7.52
C GLY A 218 9.67 29.46 6.64
N TYR A 219 8.84 29.48 5.59
CA TYR A 219 8.77 28.37 4.62
C TYR A 219 10.06 28.18 3.85
N GLY A 220 10.74 29.26 3.43
CA GLY A 220 12.02 29.16 2.73
C GLY A 220 13.06 28.37 3.54
N LEU A 221 13.08 28.58 4.87
CA LEU A 221 13.96 27.84 5.78
C LEU A 221 13.52 26.41 6.01
N VAL A 222 12.22 26.18 6.20
CA VAL A 222 11.68 24.81 6.35
C VAL A 222 11.94 23.98 5.11
N ILE A 223 11.73 24.53 3.92
CA ILE A 223 12.04 23.86 2.65
C ILE A 223 13.54 23.60 2.55
N SER A 224 14.40 24.56 2.92
CA SER A 224 15.86 24.37 2.94
C SER A 224 16.28 23.21 3.86
N PHE A 225 15.73 23.17 5.08
CA PHE A 225 15.95 22.06 6.01
C PHE A 225 15.43 20.73 5.44
N GLY A 226 14.26 20.77 4.81
CA GLY A 226 13.67 19.65 4.09
C GLY A 226 14.61 19.09 3.03
N VAL A 227 15.17 19.95 2.16
CA VAL A 227 16.14 19.55 1.12
C VAL A 227 17.36 18.88 1.74
N ILE A 228 17.91 19.42 2.82
CA ILE A 228 19.03 18.80 3.55
C ILE A 228 18.64 17.41 4.06
N ALA A 229 17.49 17.28 4.72
CA ALA A 229 16.98 15.98 5.17
C ALA A 229 16.80 15.01 3.98
N GLY A 230 16.30 15.51 2.84
CA GLY A 230 16.22 14.76 1.60
C GLY A 230 17.59 14.28 1.13
N LEU A 231 18.61 15.12 1.06
CA LEU A 231 19.95 14.68 0.65
C LEU A 231 20.55 13.65 1.62
N VAL A 232 20.33 13.82 2.94
CA VAL A 232 20.72 12.84 3.96
C VAL A 232 20.02 11.50 3.76
N SER A 233 18.73 11.49 3.41
CA SER A 233 18.00 10.26 3.05
C SER A 233 18.65 9.53 1.87
N LEU A 234 19.08 10.24 0.82
CA LEU A 234 19.83 9.62 -0.28
C LEU A 234 21.16 9.04 0.19
N GLY A 235 21.86 9.71 1.10
CA GLY A 235 23.07 9.18 1.74
C GLY A 235 22.83 7.83 2.41
N PHE A 236 21.70 7.65 3.11
CA PHE A 236 21.33 6.36 3.69
C PHE A 236 20.99 5.29 2.64
N GLN A 237 20.47 5.68 1.48
CA GLN A 237 20.25 4.72 0.38
C GLN A 237 21.58 4.14 -0.12
N PHE A 238 22.67 4.91 -0.15
CA PHE A 238 23.99 4.37 -0.51
C PHE A 238 24.58 3.40 0.52
N LEU A 239 24.07 3.39 1.76
CA LEU A 239 24.46 2.41 2.78
C LEU A 239 23.67 1.09 2.69
N MET A 240 22.68 1.02 1.80
CA MET A 240 21.99 -0.22 1.49
C MET A 240 22.82 -1.08 0.53
N VAL A 241 22.56 -2.38 0.51
CA VAL A 241 23.18 -3.28 -0.47
C VAL A 241 22.57 -3.02 -1.85
N ASP A 242 23.44 -2.71 -2.81
CA ASP A 242 23.01 -2.49 -4.20
C ASP A 242 22.57 -3.81 -4.84
N VAL A 243 21.63 -3.70 -5.76
CA VAL A 243 21.06 -4.83 -6.47
C VAL A 243 21.12 -4.53 -7.96
N ASN A 244 21.65 -5.46 -8.74
CA ASN A 244 21.63 -5.39 -10.20
C ASN A 244 20.35 -6.05 -10.74
N PRO A 245 19.37 -5.28 -11.25
CA PRO A 245 18.11 -5.82 -11.75
C PRO A 245 18.28 -6.76 -12.95
N GLN A 246 19.27 -6.50 -13.81
CA GLN A 246 19.50 -7.33 -15.00
C GLN A 246 19.99 -8.74 -14.63
N VAL A 247 20.83 -8.85 -13.58
CA VAL A 247 21.31 -10.15 -13.09
C VAL A 247 20.14 -10.93 -12.48
N GLN A 248 19.32 -10.28 -11.65
CA GLN A 248 18.14 -10.92 -11.07
C GLN A 248 17.16 -11.43 -12.12
N ARG A 249 16.94 -10.65 -13.20
CA ARG A 249 16.06 -11.05 -14.29
C ARG A 249 16.59 -12.27 -15.03
N LYS A 250 17.91 -12.35 -15.26
CA LYS A 250 18.56 -13.51 -15.88
C LYS A 250 18.45 -14.76 -15.00
N GLU A 251 18.69 -14.62 -13.70
CA GLU A 251 18.57 -15.73 -12.74
C GLU A 251 17.12 -16.21 -12.58
N ALA A 252 16.16 -15.30 -12.52
CA ALA A 252 14.73 -15.62 -12.47
C ALA A 252 14.26 -16.35 -13.76
N GLY A 253 14.74 -15.91 -14.93
CA GLY A 253 14.46 -16.58 -16.20
C GLY A 253 15.07 -17.99 -16.27
N ALA A 254 16.31 -18.17 -15.80
CA ALA A 254 16.96 -19.48 -15.74
C ALA A 254 16.28 -20.45 -14.76
N GLY A 255 15.79 -19.94 -13.61
CA GLY A 255 15.01 -20.71 -12.64
C GLY A 255 13.68 -21.20 -13.22
N SER A 256 12.90 -20.30 -13.82
CA SER A 256 11.64 -20.64 -14.49
C SER A 256 11.82 -21.69 -15.59
N GLN A 257 12.90 -21.59 -16.36
CA GLN A 257 13.22 -22.57 -17.40
C GLN A 257 13.62 -23.94 -16.83
N LYS A 258 14.26 -23.97 -15.66
CA LYS A 258 14.59 -25.21 -14.96
C LYS A 258 13.35 -25.88 -14.37
N ASP A 259 12.46 -25.09 -13.77
CA ASP A 259 11.20 -25.58 -13.20
C ASP A 259 10.29 -26.15 -14.28
N PHE A 260 10.17 -25.45 -15.42
CA PHE A 260 9.43 -25.98 -16.59
C PHE A 260 10.01 -27.30 -17.11
N ARG A 261 11.34 -27.42 -17.18
CA ARG A 261 12.00 -28.69 -17.58
C ARG A 261 11.76 -29.82 -16.59
N LEU A 262 11.70 -29.52 -15.29
CA LEU A 262 11.39 -30.51 -14.25
C LEU A 262 9.93 -30.97 -14.37
N GLU A 263 9.00 -30.05 -14.57
CA GLU A 263 7.58 -30.34 -14.75
C GLU A 263 7.34 -31.21 -16.01
N GLU A 264 8.04 -30.92 -17.11
CA GLU A 264 7.99 -31.74 -18.33
C GLU A 264 8.58 -33.15 -18.12
N LEU A 265 9.66 -33.26 -17.33
CA LEU A 265 10.27 -34.54 -16.95
C LEU A 265 9.35 -35.37 -16.04
N GLU A 266 8.70 -34.75 -15.07
CA GLU A 266 7.75 -35.38 -14.16
C GLU A 266 6.52 -35.90 -14.93
N ALA A 267 5.95 -35.08 -15.82
CA ALA A 267 4.84 -35.48 -16.69
C ALA A 267 5.20 -36.70 -17.57
N ARG A 268 6.41 -36.72 -18.14
CA ARG A 268 6.92 -37.86 -18.93
C ARG A 268 7.11 -39.13 -18.09
N CYS A 269 7.64 -39.00 -16.87
CA CYS A 269 7.79 -40.12 -15.95
C CYS A 269 6.43 -40.70 -15.51
N GLN A 270 5.44 -39.83 -15.31
CA GLN A 270 4.09 -40.24 -14.92
C GLN A 270 3.37 -40.97 -16.05
N GLN A 271 3.46 -40.45 -17.27
CA GLN A 271 2.94 -41.12 -18.46
C GLN A 271 3.60 -42.50 -18.69
N SER A 272 4.92 -42.61 -18.50
CA SER A 272 5.62 -43.90 -18.57
C SER A 272 5.20 -44.90 -17.49
N ARG A 273 4.85 -44.44 -16.29
CA ARG A 273 4.29 -45.30 -15.23
C ARG A 273 2.91 -45.82 -15.60
N GLU A 274 2.04 -44.98 -16.13
CA GLU A 274 0.70 -45.36 -16.59
C GLU A 274 0.79 -46.39 -17.72
N THR A 275 1.66 -46.19 -18.70
CA THR A 275 1.87 -47.16 -19.81
C THR A 275 2.42 -48.50 -19.31
N ASN A 276 3.34 -48.51 -18.33
CA ASN A 276 3.85 -49.77 -17.76
C ASN A 276 2.83 -50.48 -16.86
N GLN A 277 1.91 -49.75 -16.23
CA GLN A 277 0.79 -50.33 -15.48
C GLN A 277 -0.22 -51.02 -16.41
N GLU A 278 -0.53 -50.42 -17.56
CA GLU A 278 -1.39 -51.05 -18.58
C GLU A 278 -0.76 -52.31 -19.18
N ILE A 279 0.57 -52.36 -19.33
CA ILE A 279 1.28 -53.57 -19.81
C ILE A 279 1.32 -54.66 -18.73
N GLY A 280 1.42 -54.28 -17.45
CA GLY A 280 1.40 -55.23 -16.33
C GLY A 280 0.05 -55.90 -16.11
N ASP A 281 -1.07 -55.19 -16.35
CA ASP A 281 -2.42 -55.72 -16.17
C ASP A 281 -2.86 -56.67 -17.30
N GLN A 282 -2.18 -56.63 -18.45
CA GLN A 282 -2.38 -57.60 -19.53
C GLN A 282 -1.53 -58.89 -19.38
N GLY A 283 -0.69 -58.98 -18.33
CA GLY A 283 0.24 -60.10 -18.11
C GLY A 283 -0.16 -61.12 -17.03
N SER A 284 -1.34 -61.02 -16.40
CA SER A 284 -1.74 -61.88 -15.27
C SER A 284 -2.64 -63.07 -15.64
N GLY A 285 -2.43 -63.66 -16.83
CA GLY A 285 -3.11 -64.89 -17.26
C GLY A 285 -2.12 -65.96 -17.75
N MET A 286 -1.97 -67.02 -16.94
CA MET A 286 -1.44 -68.37 -17.23
C MET A 286 0.08 -68.66 -17.16
N ASP A 287 0.37 -69.53 -16.18
CA ASP A 287 1.25 -70.71 -16.15
C ASP A 287 2.77 -70.64 -16.45
N SER A 288 3.51 -71.28 -15.54
CA SER A 288 4.88 -71.81 -15.74
C SER A 288 4.80 -73.35 -15.64
N PRO A 289 5.80 -74.16 -16.07
CA PRO A 289 7.18 -73.81 -16.45
C PRO A 289 7.68 -74.46 -17.77
N GLN A 290 8.77 -73.92 -18.36
CA GLN A 290 9.87 -74.69 -18.95
C GLN A 290 10.95 -73.79 -19.55
N SER A 291 12.21 -74.12 -19.27
CA SER A 291 13.41 -73.70 -20.02
C SER A 291 13.46 -74.47 -21.35
N PRO A 292 14.00 -73.90 -22.44
CA PRO A 292 15.45 -73.94 -22.66
C PRO A 292 16.04 -72.69 -23.35
N THR A 293 17.34 -72.45 -23.18
CA THR A 293 18.18 -71.64 -24.08
C THR A 293 18.27 -72.34 -25.46
N PRO A 294 18.39 -71.63 -26.62
CA PRO A 294 19.66 -70.99 -26.99
C PRO A 294 19.62 -69.76 -27.94
N ASN A 295 20.80 -69.16 -28.06
CA ASN A 295 21.38 -68.46 -29.23
C ASN A 295 21.21 -66.94 -29.46
N LEU A 296 22.39 -66.34 -29.60
CA LEU A 296 22.72 -64.99 -30.06
C LEU A 296 22.34 -64.76 -31.54
N SER A 297 21.80 -63.58 -31.85
CA SER A 297 22.35 -62.64 -32.86
C SER A 297 21.47 -61.38 -32.97
N PRO A 298 22.05 -60.21 -33.34
CA PRO A 298 21.38 -58.92 -33.22
C PRO A 298 20.60 -58.60 -34.50
N SER A 299 19.30 -58.36 -34.40
CA SER A 299 18.52 -57.80 -35.50
C SER A 299 18.01 -56.41 -35.13
N SER A 300 18.61 -55.47 -35.85
CA SER A 300 18.17 -54.11 -36.10
C SER A 300 16.66 -53.96 -36.30
N SER A 301 16.04 -53.08 -35.51
CA SER A 301 15.10 -52.05 -36.00
C SER A 301 14.57 -51.24 -34.83
N LEU A 302 15.29 -50.16 -34.50
CA LEU A 302 14.73 -49.03 -33.76
C LEU A 302 13.55 -48.47 -34.56
N PRO A 303 12.34 -48.34 -33.99
CA PRO A 303 11.32 -47.50 -34.61
C PRO A 303 11.73 -46.04 -34.44
N ASN A 304 11.74 -45.31 -35.56
CA ASN A 304 12.01 -43.87 -35.65
C ASN A 304 11.32 -43.06 -34.56
N SER A 305 12.05 -42.69 -33.51
CA SER A 305 11.73 -41.53 -32.69
C SER A 305 12.27 -40.30 -33.42
N GLN A 306 11.47 -39.75 -34.33
CA GLN A 306 11.67 -38.37 -34.77
C GLN A 306 11.37 -37.46 -33.58
N SER A 307 12.40 -37.20 -32.78
CA SER A 307 12.44 -36.04 -31.90
C SER A 307 12.41 -34.78 -32.78
N PRO A 308 11.48 -33.83 -32.58
CA PRO A 308 11.65 -32.52 -33.17
C PRO A 308 12.89 -31.91 -32.50
N ILE A 309 13.94 -31.68 -33.27
CA ILE A 309 15.08 -30.85 -32.86
C ILE A 309 14.51 -29.45 -32.60
N LEU A 310 14.14 -29.18 -31.34
CA LEU A 310 13.73 -27.86 -30.87
C LEU A 310 14.96 -26.96 -30.88
N ASN A 311 15.04 -26.13 -31.92
CA ASN A 311 16.04 -25.11 -32.16
C ASN A 311 16.16 -24.17 -30.93
N PRO A 312 17.29 -24.14 -30.19
CA PRO A 312 17.41 -23.38 -28.96
C PRO A 312 17.90 -21.95 -29.24
N GLN A 313 17.17 -21.17 -30.04
CA GLN A 313 17.45 -19.73 -30.21
C GLN A 313 16.18 -18.92 -30.49
N ARG A 314 15.47 -18.53 -29.43
CA ARG A 314 14.82 -17.20 -29.37
C ARG A 314 14.94 -16.66 -27.94
N PRO A 315 15.70 -15.59 -27.70
CA PRO A 315 15.50 -14.78 -26.52
C PRO A 315 14.09 -14.22 -26.59
N ILE A 316 13.25 -14.49 -25.59
CA ILE A 316 11.96 -13.81 -25.43
C ILE A 316 12.28 -12.39 -24.94
N THR A 317 12.77 -11.54 -25.83
CA THR A 317 12.55 -10.10 -25.71
C THR A 317 11.26 -9.81 -26.43
N GLN A 318 10.14 -9.96 -25.73
CA GLN A 318 8.87 -9.43 -26.22
C GLN A 318 9.05 -7.93 -26.52
N PRO A 319 8.83 -7.47 -27.77
CA PRO A 319 8.87 -6.04 -28.07
C PRO A 319 7.78 -5.31 -27.28
N LEU A 320 8.04 -4.05 -26.89
CA LEU A 320 7.12 -3.20 -26.11
C LEU A 320 5.71 -3.12 -26.74
N SER A 321 5.62 -3.23 -28.07
CA SER A 321 4.36 -3.29 -28.82
C SER A 321 3.54 -4.56 -28.52
N SER A 322 4.18 -5.70 -28.25
CA SER A 322 3.52 -6.97 -27.92
C SER A 322 3.04 -7.05 -26.45
N ALA A 323 3.68 -6.30 -25.55
CA ALA A 323 3.25 -6.16 -24.16
C ALA A 323 2.04 -5.21 -24.02
N LEU A 324 1.96 -4.19 -24.89
CA LEU A 324 0.80 -3.28 -24.96
C LEU A 324 -0.38 -3.90 -25.72
N SER A 325 -0.12 -4.70 -26.77
CA SER A 325 -1.17 -5.42 -27.51
C SER A 325 -1.76 -6.62 -26.78
N SER A 326 -1.18 -7.02 -25.65
CA SER A 326 -1.65 -8.12 -24.80
C SER A 326 -2.30 -7.63 -23.51
N LEU A 327 -2.66 -6.33 -23.42
CA LEU A 327 -3.67 -5.87 -22.46
C LEU A 327 -4.90 -6.76 -22.64
N PRO A 328 -5.18 -7.69 -21.71
CA PRO A 328 -6.16 -8.69 -21.99
C PRO A 328 -7.53 -8.03 -21.89
N PHE A 329 -8.26 -7.97 -23.00
CA PHE A 329 -9.71 -7.73 -22.97
C PHE A 329 -10.43 -8.74 -22.04
N SER A 330 -9.78 -9.83 -21.62
CA SER A 330 -10.26 -10.73 -20.57
C SER A 330 -10.31 -10.13 -19.16
N LEU A 331 -9.67 -8.97 -18.91
CA LEU A 331 -9.81 -8.24 -17.64
C LEU A 331 -11.20 -7.60 -17.49
N LEU A 332 -11.80 -7.17 -18.59
CA LEU A 332 -13.17 -6.66 -18.63
C LEU A 332 -14.21 -7.78 -18.45
N GLN A 333 -13.78 -9.05 -18.43
CA GLN A 333 -14.66 -10.19 -18.18
C GLN A 333 -14.75 -10.53 -16.69
N ASP A 334 -13.81 -10.07 -15.86
CA ASP A 334 -13.89 -10.25 -14.41
C ASP A 334 -14.87 -9.23 -13.81
N SER A 335 -16.12 -9.67 -13.69
CA SER A 335 -17.22 -8.84 -13.18
C SER A 335 -17.00 -8.38 -11.74
N ASN A 336 -16.34 -9.20 -10.91
CA ASN A 336 -16.08 -8.85 -9.51
C ASN A 336 -15.01 -7.75 -9.42
N PHE A 337 -13.94 -7.88 -10.21
CA PHE A 337 -12.91 -6.85 -10.29
C PHE A 337 -13.43 -5.53 -10.86
N LEU A 338 -14.25 -5.57 -11.92
CA LEU A 338 -14.86 -4.35 -12.47
C LEU A 338 -15.77 -3.65 -11.45
N CYS A 339 -16.52 -4.41 -10.68
CA CYS A 339 -17.34 -3.86 -9.62
C CYS A 339 -16.50 -3.19 -8.52
N PHE A 340 -15.41 -3.84 -8.09
CA PHE A 340 -14.45 -3.25 -7.18
C PHE A 340 -13.83 -1.98 -7.76
N LEU A 341 -13.45 -1.99 -9.04
CA LEU A 341 -12.85 -0.86 -9.73
C LEU A 341 -13.81 0.33 -9.82
N LEU A 342 -15.09 0.07 -10.08
CA LEU A 342 -16.14 1.09 -10.09
C LEU A 342 -16.33 1.71 -8.70
N TYR A 343 -16.45 0.87 -7.66
CA TYR A 343 -16.48 1.33 -6.26
C TYR A 343 -15.25 2.20 -5.96
N PHE A 344 -14.06 1.68 -6.22
CA PHE A 344 -12.81 2.31 -5.83
C PHE A 344 -12.60 3.64 -6.57
N GLY A 345 -12.92 3.70 -7.86
CA GLY A 345 -12.88 4.94 -8.64
C GLY A 345 -13.87 5.98 -8.13
N LEU A 346 -15.14 5.62 -7.92
CA LEU A 346 -16.15 6.54 -7.39
C LEU A 346 -15.82 7.01 -5.98
N TRP A 347 -15.33 6.11 -5.13
CA TRP A 347 -14.89 6.44 -3.77
C TRP A 347 -13.73 7.43 -3.79
N MET A 348 -12.73 7.20 -4.64
CA MET A 348 -11.58 8.10 -4.79
C MET A 348 -11.99 9.47 -5.31
N PHE A 349 -12.89 9.54 -6.30
CA PHE A 349 -13.46 10.82 -6.74
C PHE A 349 -14.20 11.53 -5.60
N ALA A 350 -15.13 10.83 -4.93
CA ALA A 350 -15.98 11.39 -3.88
C ALA A 350 -15.18 11.91 -2.68
N VAL A 351 -14.14 11.19 -2.29
CA VAL A 351 -13.31 11.60 -1.16
C VAL A 351 -12.43 12.81 -1.53
N ASN A 352 -11.76 12.74 -2.69
CA ASN A 352 -10.89 13.81 -3.16
C ASN A 352 -11.64 15.07 -3.60
N LEU A 353 -12.96 14.97 -3.80
CA LEU A 353 -13.83 16.12 -4.02
C LEU A 353 -13.67 17.18 -2.92
N SER A 354 -13.51 16.77 -1.65
CA SER A 354 -13.37 17.71 -0.53
C SER A 354 -12.09 17.55 0.31
N ALA A 355 -11.33 16.47 0.16
CA ALA A 355 -10.18 16.17 1.02
C ALA A 355 -9.11 17.29 1.07
N PRO A 356 -8.69 17.90 -0.05
CA PRO A 356 -7.70 18.98 -0.02
C PRO A 356 -8.19 20.25 0.69
N PHE A 357 -9.51 20.41 0.79
CA PHE A 357 -10.14 21.65 1.23
C PHE A 357 -10.39 21.69 2.74
N PHE A 358 -10.17 20.61 3.49
CA PHE A 358 -10.27 20.65 4.96
C PHE A 358 -9.19 21.53 5.60
N ASN A 359 -7.94 21.38 5.18
CA ASN A 359 -6.85 22.24 5.66
C ASN A 359 -7.04 23.67 5.15
N LEU A 360 -7.44 23.85 3.88
CA LEU A 360 -7.75 25.17 3.34
C LEU A 360 -8.86 25.86 4.13
N TYR A 361 -9.94 25.15 4.46
CA TYR A 361 -11.04 25.70 5.26
C TYR A 361 -10.59 26.15 6.65
N LEU A 362 -9.73 25.37 7.33
CA LEU A 362 -9.18 25.74 8.62
C LEU A 362 -8.32 27.01 8.53
N LEU A 363 -7.44 27.08 7.53
CA LEU A 363 -6.42 28.13 7.41
C LEU A 363 -6.99 29.43 6.81
N ASP A 364 -7.81 29.33 5.77
CA ASP A 364 -8.35 30.45 5.02
C ASP A 364 -9.70 30.92 5.57
N SER A 365 -10.69 30.02 5.70
CA SER A 365 -12.06 30.42 6.07
C SER A 365 -12.26 30.62 7.57
N LEU A 366 -11.60 29.81 8.41
CA LEU A 366 -11.70 29.88 9.87
C LEU A 366 -10.49 30.56 10.54
N HIS A 367 -9.50 30.97 9.73
CA HIS A 367 -8.31 31.70 10.18
C HIS A 367 -7.58 31.02 11.35
N VAL A 368 -7.60 29.69 11.40
CA VAL A 368 -6.94 28.89 12.44
C VAL A 368 -5.43 28.92 12.20
N ASP A 369 -4.68 29.31 13.22
CA ASP A 369 -3.21 29.33 13.16
C ASP A 369 -2.62 27.96 12.77
N LEU A 370 -1.62 27.98 11.87
CA LEU A 370 -0.91 26.80 11.38
C LEU A 370 -0.41 25.88 12.50
N ARG A 371 -0.02 26.42 13.66
CA ARG A 371 0.41 25.65 14.83
C ARG A 371 -0.67 24.68 15.30
N TRP A 372 -1.92 25.11 15.32
CA TRP A 372 -3.04 24.26 15.74
C TRP A 372 -3.41 23.26 14.65
N VAL A 373 -3.45 23.69 13.39
CA VAL A 373 -3.76 22.79 12.26
C VAL A 373 -2.74 21.66 12.16
N THR A 374 -1.46 21.94 12.37
CA THR A 374 -0.40 20.91 12.39
C THR A 374 -0.50 19.98 13.59
N ILE A 375 -0.88 20.47 14.78
CA ILE A 375 -1.18 19.63 15.95
C ILE A 375 -2.34 18.67 15.66
N TYR A 376 -3.43 19.15 15.04
CA TYR A 376 -4.57 18.29 14.71
C TYR A 376 -4.21 17.21 13.66
N ASN A 377 -3.43 17.55 12.64
CA ASN A 377 -2.92 16.57 11.67
C ASN A 377 -2.03 15.51 12.34
N SER A 378 -1.24 15.90 13.33
CA SER A 378 -0.48 14.95 14.16
C SER A 378 -1.38 14.04 14.98
N LEU A 379 -2.42 14.59 15.60
CA LEU A 379 -3.41 13.81 16.34
C LEU A 379 -4.09 12.77 15.44
N GLN A 380 -4.44 13.15 14.21
CA GLN A 380 -4.96 12.24 13.18
C GLN A 380 -3.97 11.11 12.86
N ALA A 381 -2.68 11.42 12.64
CA ALA A 381 -1.66 10.41 12.38
C ALA A 381 -1.48 9.43 13.55
N GLY A 382 -1.50 9.94 14.79
CA GLY A 382 -1.44 9.12 16.00
C GLY A 382 -2.65 8.18 16.14
N ALA A 383 -3.86 8.69 15.88
CA ALA A 383 -5.07 7.88 15.89
C ALA A 383 -5.03 6.79 14.81
N ASN A 384 -4.55 7.10 13.60
CA ASN A 384 -4.39 6.12 12.53
C ASN A 384 -3.47 4.97 12.96
N LEU A 385 -2.29 5.29 13.51
CA LEU A 385 -1.31 4.31 13.96
C LEU A 385 -1.88 3.34 15.01
N VAL A 386 -2.59 3.86 16.02
CA VAL A 386 -3.19 3.05 17.09
C VAL A 386 -4.34 2.19 16.53
N MET A 387 -5.20 2.79 15.71
CA MET A 387 -6.40 2.11 15.21
C MET A 387 -6.11 1.05 14.16
N LEU A 388 -5.00 1.12 13.42
CA LEU A 388 -4.59 0.05 12.49
C LEU A 388 -4.52 -1.33 13.18
N VAL A 389 -4.05 -1.41 14.43
CA VAL A 389 -3.98 -2.67 15.18
C VAL A 389 -5.37 -3.19 15.54
N VAL A 390 -6.28 -2.28 15.90
CA VAL A 390 -7.67 -2.60 16.26
C VAL A 390 -8.43 -3.10 15.03
N TRP A 391 -8.35 -2.35 13.93
CA TRP A 391 -9.03 -2.71 12.68
C TRP A 391 -8.44 -3.97 12.04
N GLY A 392 -7.14 -4.23 12.16
CA GLY A 392 -6.53 -5.49 11.74
C GLY A 392 -7.22 -6.71 12.35
N LYS A 393 -7.33 -6.73 13.69
CA LYS A 393 -7.99 -7.83 14.41
C LYS A 393 -9.47 -7.95 14.07
N LEU A 394 -10.15 -6.83 13.82
CA LEU A 394 -11.57 -6.85 13.49
C LEU A 394 -11.82 -7.29 12.04
N ALA A 395 -11.02 -6.81 11.09
CA ALA A 395 -11.07 -7.21 9.69
C ALA A 395 -10.84 -8.73 9.54
N ASP A 396 -9.90 -9.30 10.30
CA ASP A 396 -9.66 -10.74 10.32
C ASP A 396 -10.86 -11.57 10.82
N ARG A 397 -11.69 -10.99 11.70
CA ARG A 397 -12.87 -11.67 12.29
C ARG A 397 -14.13 -11.52 11.45
N VAL A 398 -14.35 -10.32 10.90
CA VAL A 398 -15.62 -9.94 10.26
C VAL A 398 -15.53 -10.01 8.73
N GLY A 399 -14.34 -9.82 8.16
CA GLY A 399 -14.11 -9.60 6.74
C GLY A 399 -13.95 -8.11 6.41
N ASN A 400 -13.29 -7.82 5.30
CA ASN A 400 -12.94 -6.46 4.89
C ASN A 400 -14.14 -5.73 4.28
N ARG A 401 -14.97 -6.41 3.48
CA ARG A 401 -16.14 -5.82 2.81
C ARG A 401 -17.21 -5.29 3.78
N PRO A 402 -17.77 -6.08 4.73
CA PRO A 402 -18.78 -5.57 5.65
C PRO A 402 -18.23 -4.44 6.54
N LEU A 403 -16.95 -4.51 6.91
CA LEU A 403 -16.28 -3.47 7.67
C LEU A 403 -16.15 -2.16 6.86
N LEU A 404 -15.79 -2.25 5.57
CA LEU A 404 -15.78 -1.09 4.65
C LEU A 404 -17.16 -0.49 4.45
N LEU A 405 -18.23 -1.28 4.38
CA LEU A 405 -19.59 -0.75 4.29
C LEU A 405 -19.97 0.04 5.55
N GLY A 406 -19.72 -0.53 6.73
CA GLY A 406 -20.04 0.13 8.01
C GLY A 406 -19.24 1.40 8.24
N ILE A 407 -17.91 1.32 8.15
CA ILE A 407 -17.03 2.48 8.37
C ILE A 407 -17.11 3.47 7.20
N GLY A 408 -17.34 3.00 5.98
CA GLY A 408 -17.55 3.84 4.81
C GLY A 408 -18.72 4.80 4.99
N ILE A 409 -19.84 4.35 5.56
CA ILE A 409 -20.99 5.23 5.87
C ILE A 409 -20.58 6.32 6.87
N LEU A 410 -19.84 5.96 7.92
CA LEU A 410 -19.34 6.92 8.90
C LEU A 410 -18.43 7.97 8.24
N VAL A 411 -17.49 7.53 7.38
CA VAL A 411 -16.59 8.41 6.60
C VAL A 411 -17.34 9.28 5.59
N ALA A 412 -18.43 8.77 5.02
CA ALA A 412 -19.28 9.51 4.11
C ALA A 412 -20.05 10.64 4.83
N ILE A 413 -20.41 10.45 6.09
CA ILE A 413 -21.10 11.46 6.89
C ILE A 413 -20.12 12.49 7.51
N THR A 414 -18.84 12.13 7.72
CA THR A 414 -17.84 13.01 8.35
C THR A 414 -17.78 14.44 7.80
N PRO A 415 -17.81 14.70 6.47
CA PRO A 415 -17.84 16.06 5.94
C PRO A 415 -19.03 16.90 6.43
N LEU A 416 -20.17 16.28 6.77
CA LEU A 416 -21.33 16.99 7.29
C LEU A 416 -21.08 17.54 8.71
N PHE A 417 -20.26 16.87 9.52
CA PHE A 417 -19.89 17.39 10.84
C PHE A 417 -19.06 18.67 10.74
N TRP A 418 -18.31 18.87 9.65
CA TRP A 418 -17.59 20.12 9.42
C TRP A 418 -18.50 21.33 9.23
N LEU A 419 -19.77 21.13 8.84
CA LEU A 419 -20.76 22.22 8.74
C LEU A 419 -21.12 22.83 10.10
N SER A 420 -20.85 22.11 11.20
CA SER A 420 -21.08 22.59 12.57
C SER A 420 -19.89 23.36 13.15
N THR A 421 -18.78 23.44 12.41
CA THR A 421 -17.56 24.11 12.86
C THR A 421 -17.57 25.60 12.55
N GLY A 422 -16.85 26.39 13.35
CA GLY A 422 -16.71 27.84 13.17
C GLY A 422 -15.54 28.39 13.97
N GLU A 423 -15.38 29.72 14.00
CA GLU A 423 -14.27 30.41 14.67
C GLU A 423 -14.36 30.43 16.22
N ASN A 424 -15.18 29.58 16.81
CA ASN A 424 -15.43 29.58 18.25
C ASN A 424 -14.46 28.67 19.04
N THR A 425 -14.31 28.96 20.33
CA THR A 425 -13.46 28.19 21.27
C THR A 425 -13.88 26.72 21.34
N LEU A 426 -15.17 26.41 21.19
CA LEU A 426 -15.68 25.04 21.17
C LEU A 426 -15.15 24.25 19.96
N SER A 427 -15.08 24.87 18.78
CA SER A 427 -14.50 24.20 17.60
C SER A 427 -13.02 23.93 17.80
N LEU A 428 -12.28 24.93 18.31
CA LEU A 428 -10.84 24.84 18.52
C LEU A 428 -10.45 23.72 19.50
N TRP A 429 -11.13 23.61 20.63
CA TRP A 429 -10.72 22.68 21.70
C TRP A 429 -11.41 21.32 21.68
N ILE A 430 -12.58 21.21 21.04
CA ILE A 430 -13.37 19.99 21.07
C ILE A 430 -13.60 19.44 19.66
N LEU A 431 -14.21 20.23 18.76
CA LEU A 431 -14.62 19.69 17.45
C LEU A 431 -13.42 19.34 16.56
N PHE A 432 -12.43 20.23 16.39
CA PHE A 432 -11.30 19.91 15.52
C PHE A 432 -10.48 18.71 16.01
N PRO A 433 -10.10 18.59 17.30
CA PRO A 433 -9.47 17.38 17.80
C PRO A 433 -10.32 16.12 17.57
N ALA A 434 -11.63 16.19 17.87
CA ALA A 434 -12.53 15.05 17.70
C ALA A 434 -12.65 14.62 16.23
N LEU A 435 -12.78 15.58 15.30
CA LEU A 435 -12.87 15.31 13.87
C LEU A 435 -11.58 14.70 13.31
N HIS A 436 -10.41 15.16 13.78
CA HIS A 436 -9.12 14.61 13.35
C HIS A 436 -8.85 13.22 13.95
N LEU A 437 -9.24 12.99 15.21
CA LEU A 437 -9.22 11.64 15.81
C LEU A 437 -10.14 10.68 15.05
N LEU A 438 -11.37 11.12 14.76
CA LEU A 438 -12.34 10.35 13.98
C LEU A 438 -11.80 10.05 12.57
N ALA A 439 -11.24 11.05 11.90
CA ALA A 439 -10.63 10.89 10.59
C ALA A 439 -9.47 9.88 10.66
N GLY A 440 -8.53 10.04 11.59
CA GLY A 440 -7.38 9.13 11.73
C GLY A 440 -7.81 7.70 11.99
N GLY A 441 -8.75 7.51 12.91
CA GLY A 441 -9.29 6.20 13.26
C GLY A 441 -10.04 5.54 12.10
N THR A 442 -10.89 6.27 11.38
CA THR A 442 -11.68 5.70 10.27
C THR A 442 -10.84 5.45 9.02
N TRP A 443 -9.92 6.35 8.67
CA TRP A 443 -9.01 6.17 7.54
C TRP A 443 -8.12 4.94 7.67
N ALA A 444 -7.66 4.61 8.88
CA ALA A 444 -6.91 3.38 9.13
C ALA A 444 -7.67 2.12 8.68
N ALA A 445 -8.99 2.08 8.90
CA ALA A 445 -9.81 0.97 8.45
C ALA A 445 -10.04 0.96 6.94
N ILE A 446 -10.33 2.13 6.35
CA ILE A 446 -10.53 2.28 4.90
C ILE A 446 -9.28 1.81 4.15
N ASP A 447 -8.10 2.28 4.55
CA ASP A 447 -6.83 1.93 3.91
C ASP A 447 -6.54 0.44 4.03
N LEU A 448 -6.64 -0.12 5.24
CA LEU A 448 -6.38 -1.54 5.49
C LEU A 448 -7.33 -2.42 4.66
N CYS A 449 -8.63 -2.17 4.74
CA CYS A 449 -9.62 -3.04 4.17
C CYS A 449 -9.68 -2.92 2.64
N ASN A 450 -9.48 -1.73 2.07
CA ASN A 450 -9.38 -1.57 0.61
C ASN A 450 -8.17 -2.29 0.04
N ASN A 451 -7.01 -2.17 0.70
CA ASN A 451 -5.80 -2.90 0.28
C ASN A 451 -6.03 -4.42 0.36
N ASN A 452 -6.62 -4.92 1.45
CA ASN A 452 -6.93 -6.34 1.60
C ASN A 452 -7.94 -6.84 0.57
N LEU A 453 -9.00 -6.06 0.30
CA LEU A 453 -10.01 -6.41 -0.69
C LEU A 453 -9.41 -6.43 -2.10
N GLN A 454 -8.56 -5.46 -2.44
CA GLN A 454 -7.81 -5.43 -3.70
C GLN A 454 -6.92 -6.67 -3.87
N LEU A 455 -6.22 -7.08 -2.80
CA LEU A 455 -5.44 -8.32 -2.79
C LEU A 455 -6.31 -9.56 -2.97
N GLY A 456 -7.52 -9.57 -2.40
CA GLY A 456 -8.45 -10.70 -2.46
C GLY A 456 -9.16 -10.86 -3.80
N VAL A 457 -9.38 -9.76 -4.53
CA VAL A 457 -10.04 -9.78 -5.86
C VAL A 457 -9.03 -10.02 -6.98
N ALA A 458 -7.75 -9.63 -6.82
CA ALA A 458 -6.74 -9.80 -7.86
C ALA A 458 -6.23 -11.26 -7.96
N PRO A 459 -6.26 -11.89 -9.16
CA PRO A 459 -5.70 -13.24 -9.35
C PRO A 459 -4.19 -13.29 -9.09
N VAL A 460 -3.72 -14.32 -8.38
CA VAL A 460 -2.31 -14.50 -7.99
C VAL A 460 -1.33 -14.42 -9.17
N ARG A 461 -1.73 -14.91 -10.35
CA ARG A 461 -0.89 -14.94 -11.55
C ARG A 461 -0.71 -13.56 -12.22
N ASN A 462 -1.70 -12.66 -12.10
CA ASN A 462 -1.75 -11.37 -12.81
C ASN A 462 -1.84 -10.16 -11.86
N GLN A 463 -1.50 -10.34 -10.58
CA GLN A 463 -1.71 -9.36 -9.52
C GLN A 463 -1.13 -7.97 -9.84
N ALA A 464 0.07 -7.90 -10.42
CA ALA A 464 0.70 -6.62 -10.78
C ALA A 464 -0.13 -5.79 -11.77
N THR A 465 -0.76 -6.42 -12.77
CA THR A 465 -1.58 -5.73 -13.77
C THR A 465 -2.88 -5.18 -13.16
N TYR A 466 -3.54 -5.97 -12.31
CA TYR A 466 -4.75 -5.54 -11.58
C TYR A 466 -4.45 -4.36 -10.67
N PHE A 467 -3.30 -4.41 -9.96
CA PHE A 467 -2.83 -3.32 -9.13
C PHE A 467 -2.53 -2.05 -9.92
N ALA A 468 -1.88 -2.17 -11.07
CA ALA A 468 -1.60 -1.03 -11.95
C ALA A 468 -2.89 -0.36 -12.45
N ILE A 469 -3.90 -1.15 -12.83
CA ILE A 469 -5.20 -0.61 -13.28
C ILE A 469 -5.95 0.07 -12.14
N ALA A 470 -6.03 -0.56 -10.97
CA ALA A 470 -6.67 0.03 -9.80
C ALA A 470 -5.98 1.34 -9.38
N ALA A 471 -4.64 1.37 -9.40
CA ALA A 471 -3.87 2.57 -9.13
C ALA A 471 -4.14 3.67 -10.18
N ALA A 472 -4.18 3.33 -11.47
CA ALA A 472 -4.48 4.28 -12.53
C ALA A 472 -5.89 4.88 -12.41
N VAL A 473 -6.91 4.04 -12.18
CA VAL A 473 -8.29 4.49 -11.98
C VAL A 473 -8.39 5.38 -10.73
N SER A 474 -7.80 4.97 -9.61
CA SER A 474 -7.82 5.77 -8.38
C SER A 474 -7.13 7.13 -8.55
N GLY A 475 -6.01 7.18 -9.28
CA GLY A 475 -5.27 8.40 -9.58
C GLY A 475 -6.08 9.36 -10.46
N VAL A 476 -6.64 8.87 -11.56
CA VAL A 476 -7.45 9.68 -12.47
C VAL A 476 -8.74 10.17 -11.80
N CYS A 477 -9.50 9.26 -11.17
CA CYS A 477 -10.75 9.63 -10.50
C CYS A 477 -10.52 10.61 -9.36
N GLY A 478 -9.46 10.43 -8.56
CA GLY A 478 -9.17 11.36 -7.49
C GLY A 478 -8.65 12.71 -7.99
N ALA A 479 -7.84 12.76 -9.06
CA ALA A 479 -7.43 14.03 -9.69
C ALA A 479 -8.63 14.81 -10.25
N LEU A 480 -9.58 14.10 -10.86
CA LEU A 480 -10.87 14.69 -11.28
C LEU A 480 -11.65 15.19 -10.07
N GLY A 481 -11.66 14.45 -8.96
CA GLY A 481 -12.29 14.87 -7.71
C GLY A 481 -11.73 16.19 -7.17
N THR A 482 -10.40 16.28 -6.97
CA THR A 482 -9.78 17.50 -6.42
C THR A 482 -9.95 18.70 -7.36
N THR A 483 -9.84 18.49 -8.67
CA THR A 483 -10.02 19.55 -9.67
C THR A 483 -11.47 20.03 -9.70
N ALA A 484 -12.44 19.10 -9.72
CA ALA A 484 -13.86 19.44 -9.65
C ALA A 484 -14.20 20.17 -8.35
N GLY A 485 -13.63 19.74 -7.21
CA GLY A 485 -13.82 20.41 -5.93
C GLY A 485 -13.32 21.85 -5.93
N GLY A 486 -12.15 22.11 -6.50
CA GLY A 486 -11.59 23.46 -6.62
C GLY A 486 -12.47 24.38 -7.45
N LEU A 487 -12.91 23.90 -8.62
CA LEU A 487 -13.81 24.65 -9.51
C LEU A 487 -15.18 24.91 -8.87
N LEU A 488 -15.71 23.95 -8.11
CA LEU A 488 -17.01 24.09 -7.43
C LEU A 488 -16.95 25.13 -6.30
N VAL A 489 -15.84 25.23 -5.58
CA VAL A 489 -15.68 26.24 -4.52
C VAL A 489 -15.62 27.65 -5.09
N GLU A 490 -14.98 27.83 -6.25
CA GLU A 490 -14.92 29.12 -6.94
C GLU A 490 -16.25 29.52 -7.59
N TYR A 491 -17.17 28.58 -7.80
CA TYR A 491 -18.47 28.88 -8.37
C TYR A 491 -19.33 29.67 -7.37
N ALA A 492 -19.50 30.97 -7.63
CA ALA A 492 -20.05 31.96 -6.69
C ALA A 492 -21.38 31.60 -6.01
N ASN A 493 -22.23 30.78 -6.65
CA ASN A 493 -23.55 30.43 -6.13
C ASN A 493 -23.61 29.07 -5.42
N TYR A 494 -22.48 28.38 -5.24
CA TYR A 494 -22.46 27.00 -4.74
C TYR A 494 -22.46 26.88 -3.21
N GLY A 495 -22.27 27.99 -2.48
CA GLY A 495 -22.13 27.97 -1.03
C GLY A 495 -20.70 27.68 -0.54
N GLY A 496 -19.70 27.87 -1.42
CA GLY A 496 -18.28 27.78 -1.08
C GLY A 496 -17.86 26.41 -0.53
N ILE A 497 -16.91 26.40 0.40
CA ILE A 497 -16.35 25.17 0.97
C ILE A 497 -17.36 24.37 1.81
N PRO A 498 -18.23 24.98 2.64
CA PRO A 498 -19.28 24.23 3.33
C PRO A 498 -20.23 23.52 2.35
N GLY A 499 -20.63 24.18 1.26
CA GLY A 499 -21.44 23.55 0.20
C GLY A 499 -20.74 22.34 -0.44
N LEU A 500 -19.43 22.44 -0.66
CA LEU A 500 -18.61 21.33 -1.13
C LEU A 500 -18.58 20.15 -0.14
N PHE A 501 -18.48 20.42 1.16
CA PHE A 501 -18.52 19.37 2.19
C PHE A 501 -19.87 18.63 2.21
N ALA A 502 -20.98 19.36 2.08
CA ALA A 502 -22.30 18.76 1.99
C ALA A 502 -22.43 17.83 0.76
N LEU A 503 -22.01 18.30 -0.42
CA LEU A 503 -22.03 17.48 -1.63
C LEU A 503 -21.12 16.26 -1.52
N SER A 504 -19.91 16.44 -1.02
CA SER A 504 -18.94 15.35 -0.81
C SER A 504 -19.55 14.23 0.02
N GLY A 505 -20.28 14.56 1.09
CA GLY A 505 -20.97 13.54 1.90
C GLY A 505 -22.00 12.73 1.10
N VAL A 506 -22.84 13.41 0.30
CA VAL A 506 -23.84 12.75 -0.55
C VAL A 506 -23.19 11.86 -1.62
N VAL A 507 -22.17 12.39 -2.30
CA VAL A 507 -21.45 11.64 -3.36
C VAL A 507 -20.72 10.44 -2.76
N ARG A 508 -20.15 10.55 -1.55
CA ARG A 508 -19.52 9.43 -0.83
C ARG A 508 -20.51 8.32 -0.47
N LEU A 509 -21.73 8.66 -0.04
CA LEU A 509 -22.78 7.67 0.21
C LEU A 509 -23.15 6.92 -1.08
N GLY A 510 -23.29 7.64 -2.19
CA GLY A 510 -23.53 7.03 -3.51
C GLY A 510 -22.37 6.12 -3.97
N ALA A 511 -21.13 6.53 -3.70
CA ALA A 511 -19.94 5.78 -4.06
C ALA A 511 -19.81 4.42 -3.33
N LEU A 512 -20.51 4.21 -2.21
CA LEU A 512 -20.54 2.93 -1.50
C LEU A 512 -21.48 1.90 -2.15
N LEU A 513 -22.40 2.31 -3.03
CA LEU A 513 -23.37 1.38 -3.62
C LEU A 513 -22.73 0.21 -4.39
N PRO A 514 -21.72 0.42 -5.25
CA PRO A 514 -21.08 -0.71 -5.95
C PRO A 514 -20.35 -1.66 -5.00
N LEU A 515 -19.90 -1.20 -3.82
CA LEU A 515 -19.23 -2.07 -2.84
C LEU A 515 -20.12 -3.23 -2.35
N VAL A 516 -21.44 -3.05 -2.35
CA VAL A 516 -22.41 -4.09 -1.98
C VAL A 516 -22.37 -5.28 -2.94
N LEU A 517 -22.02 -5.02 -4.20
CA LEU A 517 -21.96 -6.02 -5.27
C LEU A 517 -20.60 -6.73 -5.33
N VAL A 518 -19.55 -6.18 -4.71
CA VAL A 518 -18.23 -6.82 -4.62
C VAL A 518 -18.33 -8.07 -3.76
N HIS A 519 -17.76 -9.18 -4.23
CA HIS A 519 -17.75 -10.45 -3.52
C HIS A 519 -16.37 -10.70 -2.87
N GLU A 520 -16.37 -10.98 -1.57
CA GLU A 520 -15.18 -11.31 -0.79
C GLU A 520 -15.22 -12.80 -0.42
N GLN A 521 -14.20 -13.58 -0.82
CA GLN A 521 -14.18 -15.04 -0.64
C GLN A 521 -14.25 -15.50 0.84
N ARG A 522 -13.94 -14.64 1.80
CA ARG A 522 -13.89 -14.96 3.25
C ARG A 522 -14.73 -14.01 4.13
N GLY A 523 -15.53 -13.12 3.55
CA GLY A 523 -16.26 -12.09 4.31
C GLY A 523 -17.61 -12.57 4.82
N GLN A 524 -17.95 -12.25 6.08
CA GLN A 524 -19.33 -12.42 6.58
C GLN A 524 -20.27 -11.38 5.93
N SER A 525 -21.56 -11.68 5.82
CA SER A 525 -22.53 -10.70 5.34
C SER A 525 -22.71 -9.54 6.35
N PHE A 526 -23.06 -8.33 5.89
CA PHE A 526 -23.26 -7.15 6.76
C PHE A 526 -24.26 -7.41 7.91
N ARG A 527 -25.30 -8.21 7.65
CA ARG A 527 -26.30 -8.60 8.67
C ARG A 527 -25.71 -9.53 9.74
N GLN A 528 -24.79 -10.41 9.36
CA GLN A 528 -24.06 -11.26 10.31
C GLN A 528 -23.07 -10.43 11.12
N MET A 529 -22.38 -9.45 10.52
CA MET A 529 -21.51 -8.51 11.26
C MET A 529 -22.27 -7.80 12.40
N MET A 530 -23.45 -7.24 12.12
CA MET A 530 -24.26 -6.56 13.14
C MET A 530 -24.62 -7.50 14.31
N ARG A 531 -24.92 -8.78 14.02
CA ARG A 531 -25.20 -9.80 15.04
C ARG A 531 -23.95 -10.19 15.85
N THR A 532 -22.76 -10.17 15.24
CA THR A 532 -21.50 -10.50 15.92
C THR A 532 -21.02 -9.34 16.82
N LEU A 533 -21.22 -8.09 16.41
CA LEU A 533 -20.86 -6.90 17.20
C LEU A 533 -21.87 -6.56 18.29
N PHE A 534 -23.15 -6.81 18.03
CA PHE A 534 -24.26 -6.62 18.97
C PHE A 534 -25.03 -7.94 19.09
N PRO A 535 -24.52 -8.92 19.85
CA PRO A 535 -25.30 -10.13 20.11
C PRO A 535 -26.61 -9.74 20.80
N GLU A 536 -27.75 -10.05 20.18
CA GLU A 536 -29.06 -9.84 20.78
C GLU A 536 -29.09 -10.58 22.14
N GLN A 537 -29.15 -9.83 23.24
CA GLN A 537 -29.25 -10.37 24.61
C GLN A 537 -30.45 -11.31 24.80
N ASN A 538 -31.39 -11.32 23.86
CA ASN A 538 -32.59 -12.15 23.90
C ASN A 538 -32.30 -13.65 23.68
N ALA A 539 -31.20 -14.01 23.01
CA ALA A 539 -30.86 -15.42 22.78
C ALA A 539 -30.34 -16.13 24.04
N SER A 540 -29.65 -15.41 24.95
CA SER A 540 -29.24 -15.96 26.25
C SER A 540 -30.42 -16.10 27.21
N ALA A 541 -31.42 -15.22 27.13
CA ALA A 541 -32.59 -15.28 28.00
C ALA A 541 -33.52 -16.47 27.67
N GLU A 542 -33.72 -16.80 26.39
CA GLU A 542 -34.52 -17.98 26.00
C GLU A 542 -33.81 -19.30 26.31
N VAL A 543 -32.47 -19.37 26.19
CA VAL A 543 -31.70 -20.58 26.55
C VAL A 543 -31.65 -20.78 28.07
N ASP A 544 -31.53 -19.71 28.85
CA ASP A 544 -31.60 -19.81 30.32
C ASP A 544 -33.02 -20.11 30.82
N GLN A 545 -34.07 -19.63 30.13
CA GLN A 545 -35.46 -19.94 30.45
C GLN A 545 -35.84 -21.38 30.06
N ALA A 546 -35.34 -21.88 28.92
CA ALA A 546 -35.49 -23.29 28.52
C ALA A 546 -34.73 -24.24 29.46
N ASN A 547 -33.53 -23.86 29.93
CA ASN A 547 -32.76 -24.65 30.91
C ASN A 547 -33.38 -24.62 32.32
N LYS A 548 -34.16 -23.59 32.67
CA LYS A 548 -34.96 -23.56 33.91
C LYS A 548 -36.16 -24.49 33.83
N ILE A 549 -36.86 -24.53 32.69
CA ILE A 549 -38.03 -25.40 32.49
C ILE A 549 -37.64 -26.88 32.46
N CYS A 550 -36.45 -27.23 31.97
CA CYS A 550 -35.95 -28.61 31.97
C CYS A 550 -35.34 -29.07 33.32
N LYS A 551 -35.26 -28.20 34.34
CA LYS A 551 -34.67 -28.54 35.65
C LYS A 551 -35.67 -28.85 36.76
N ASP A 552 -36.97 -28.73 36.50
CA ASP A 552 -38.00 -29.17 37.43
C ASP A 552 -38.72 -30.44 36.93
N PRO A 553 -38.22 -31.62 37.29
CA PRO A 553 -39.06 -32.79 37.45
C PRO A 553 -39.21 -33.12 38.94
N LEU A 554 -40.47 -33.04 39.40
CA LEU A 554 -41.06 -33.85 40.47
C LEU A 554 -40.44 -33.71 41.87
N ASP A 555 -41.01 -32.79 42.66
CA ASP A 555 -41.28 -33.07 44.07
C ASP A 555 -42.73 -32.65 44.36
N GLU A 556 -43.50 -33.64 44.85
CA GLU A 556 -44.94 -33.72 45.18
C GLU A 556 -45.93 -34.19 44.10
#